data_AF-A0A845YKH1-F1
#
_entry.id   AF-A0A845YKH1-F1
#
_cell.length_a   1.000
_cell.length_b   1.000
_cell.length_c   1.000
_cell.angle_alpha   90.00
_cell.angle_beta   90.00
_cell.angle_gamma   90.00
#
_symmetry.space_group_name_H-M   'P 1'
#
loop_
_entity.id
_entity.type
_entity.pdbx_description
1 polymer ?
#
loop_
_entity_poly.entity_id
_entity_poly.type
_entity_poly.pdbx_seq_one_letter_code
_entity_poly.pdbx_strand_id
1 'polypeptide(L)'
;MVFKWLKIWHYGLLALLFCFWVGGFSAQAADWQQQPCVAALSESQILSVEQVKYGAQPISQQQFAAAVLRTFSGRFAAANAALGLTFDGATEVDQLLEAALGEATHGPRPILRSQALTVLATGAALPYQVHATRLLESTFRDSSLIPVQGREGVAAALAQGMIPMGANHTGSKPRLNPNRSTSYGMAANFLCAAHPDPAITAMVPERIPLKDFTPAAIPQTEIRGVWLTNVDSQVLFSRDRLASGLKQLAKLNFNTVYPTVWNWGYTLYPSAVARRTFGYKQGLYPDVDNTGARDEVLEAAQGDRDMLLELINLARPLGLRVVPWFEFGFMVPADSALALAHPDWLTQRADGSTIKAEGIHNRAWLNPFHADVQQFMLDMVSELAANYPIDGFQVDDHFGLPAAYGYDSYTVNLYRQEHSGQPPPADIYDPEWTRWRADKITDVMRRLFETLKQRRPDAIMSVSPNPHEFAYKQFLQDWDTWVGRGYVEELIIQLYRSDLGRFVWEMGRAPAQAARRHIPTAIGVLSGLRERPVSMDWIQDQVAAVRDRSYAGVSFFFYESLWWSDTETREQRQQSLHQLFPNKVPAPRV
;
A
#
# COMPACT_ATOMS: atom_id res chain seq x y z
N MET A 1 48.54 11.71 66.02
CA MET A 1 47.81 10.89 67.02
C MET A 1 48.03 9.44 66.64
N VAL A 2 49.00 8.78 67.28
CA VAL A 2 48.75 7.81 68.38
C VAL A 2 47.97 6.63 67.80
N PHE A 3 48.69 5.59 67.32
CA PHE A 3 48.81 4.27 67.99
C PHE A 3 47.58 3.38 67.67
N LYS A 4 47.65 2.09 67.35
CA LYS A 4 48.69 1.07 67.49
C LYS A 4 48.10 -0.26 66.94
N TRP A 5 48.97 -1.08 66.34
CA TRP A 5 49.14 -2.54 66.56
C TRP A 5 48.10 -3.45 65.90
N LEU A 6 48.43 -4.64 65.38
CA LEU A 6 49.52 -5.61 65.61
C LEU A 6 49.68 -6.37 64.26
N LYS A 7 50.81 -6.32 63.55
CA LYS A 7 52.04 -7.13 63.67
C LYS A 7 51.86 -8.66 63.80
N ILE A 8 52.14 -9.41 62.74
CA ILE A 8 53.38 -10.18 62.43
C ILE A 8 53.25 -11.64 62.89
N TRP A 9 53.80 -12.54 62.05
CA TRP A 9 54.55 -13.78 62.36
C TRP A 9 53.99 -14.95 61.54
N HIS A 10 54.76 -15.80 60.87
CA HIS A 10 56.18 -15.91 60.52
C HIS A 10 56.30 -17.31 59.89
N TYR A 11 57.06 -17.47 58.79
CA TYR A 11 57.88 -18.66 58.45
C TYR A 11 57.11 -19.99 58.24
N GLY A 12 57.43 -20.88 57.31
CA GLY A 12 58.62 -21.14 56.53
C GLY A 12 58.54 -22.62 56.13
N LEU A 13 59.14 -22.96 54.98
CA LEU A 13 59.42 -24.31 54.47
C LEU A 13 58.21 -25.21 54.13
N LEU A 14 57.95 -25.44 52.83
CA LEU A 14 58.51 -26.50 51.97
C LEU A 14 58.01 -27.91 52.31
N ALA A 15 57.42 -28.52 51.27
CA ALA A 15 57.26 -29.96 51.05
C ALA A 15 56.20 -30.70 51.88
N LEU A 16 54.98 -30.75 51.33
CA LEU A 16 54.18 -31.97 51.16
C LEU A 16 52.79 -31.56 50.69
N LEU A 17 52.57 -31.53 49.37
CA LEU A 17 51.33 -31.90 48.68
C LEU A 17 51.45 -31.46 47.22
N PHE A 18 52.08 -32.35 46.47
CA PHE A 18 51.82 -32.56 45.06
C PHE A 18 50.31 -32.78 44.86
N CYS A 19 49.79 -32.26 43.76
CA CYS A 19 48.47 -32.48 43.17
C CYS A 19 47.28 -31.66 43.71
N PHE A 20 46.57 -31.08 42.73
CA PHE A 20 45.30 -30.34 42.83
C PHE A 20 45.39 -28.88 43.25
N TRP A 21 45.85 -28.00 42.35
CA TRP A 21 45.20 -26.69 42.14
C TRP A 21 45.66 -26.03 40.82
N VAL A 22 45.39 -26.71 39.69
CA VAL A 22 45.24 -26.08 38.38
C VAL A 22 44.01 -26.73 37.75
N GLY A 23 42.84 -26.11 37.90
CA GLY A 23 41.59 -26.70 37.47
C GLY A 23 40.40 -26.03 38.12
N GLY A 24 40.16 -24.77 37.74
CA GLY A 24 39.06 -23.98 38.29
C GLY A 24 38.56 -22.89 37.34
N PHE A 25 38.82 -23.01 36.03
CA PHE A 25 37.93 -22.40 35.05
C PHE A 25 36.71 -23.32 34.94
N SER A 26 35.75 -23.13 35.83
CA SER A 26 34.44 -23.77 35.71
C SER A 26 33.80 -23.31 34.40
N ALA A 27 33.68 -24.26 33.49
CA ALA A 27 33.06 -24.12 32.18
C ALA A 27 31.65 -23.53 32.28
N GLN A 28 31.51 -22.25 31.92
CA GLN A 28 30.25 -21.59 31.55
C GLN A 28 30.35 -21.01 30.13
N ALA A 29 31.07 -21.72 29.26
CA ALA A 29 31.16 -21.46 27.83
C ALA A 29 30.98 -22.79 27.08
N ALA A 30 29.82 -23.41 27.24
CA ALA A 30 29.46 -24.61 26.50
C ALA A 30 27.93 -24.68 26.31
N ASP A 31 27.38 -23.75 25.53
CA ASP A 31 26.13 -23.99 24.82
C ASP A 31 26.50 -24.43 23.39
N TRP A 32 27.00 -25.66 23.28
CA TRP A 32 27.38 -26.34 22.03
C TRP A 32 26.22 -27.17 21.46
N GLN A 33 24.96 -26.86 21.80
CA GLN A 33 23.81 -27.72 21.51
C GLN A 33 23.40 -27.82 20.02
N GLN A 34 24.20 -27.38 19.04
CA GLN A 34 23.90 -27.55 17.60
C GLN A 34 25.11 -27.94 16.72
N GLN A 35 26.03 -28.77 17.22
CA GLN A 35 27.15 -29.29 16.40
C GLN A 35 26.73 -29.99 15.09
N PRO A 36 25.63 -30.79 15.02
CA PRO A 36 25.23 -31.46 13.78
C PRO A 36 24.74 -30.49 12.70
N CYS A 37 23.92 -29.50 13.07
CA CYS A 37 23.39 -28.49 12.16
C CYS A 37 24.52 -27.66 11.54
N VAL A 38 25.44 -27.17 12.37
CA VAL A 38 26.61 -26.41 11.92
C VAL A 38 27.49 -27.23 10.97
N ALA A 39 27.76 -28.50 11.31
CA ALA A 39 28.54 -29.39 10.46
C ALA A 39 27.87 -29.58 9.10
N ALA A 40 26.57 -29.88 9.07
CA ALA A 40 25.79 -30.07 7.86
C ALA A 40 25.78 -28.83 6.94
N LEU A 41 25.60 -27.62 7.52
CA LEU A 41 25.66 -26.38 6.75
C LEU A 41 27.05 -26.12 6.16
N SER A 42 28.11 -26.54 6.84
CA SER A 42 29.47 -26.36 6.30
C SER A 42 29.86 -27.41 5.30
N GLU A 43 29.43 -28.66 5.47
CA GLU A 43 29.56 -29.69 4.45
C GLU A 43 28.85 -29.27 3.15
N SER A 44 27.71 -28.58 3.29
CA SER A 44 26.95 -27.99 2.19
C SER A 44 27.50 -26.64 1.71
N GLN A 45 28.65 -26.18 2.23
CA GLN A 45 29.29 -24.89 1.88
C GLN A 45 28.38 -23.65 2.05
N ILE A 46 27.34 -23.74 2.90
CA ILE A 46 26.40 -22.66 3.22
C ILE A 46 27.04 -21.69 4.23
N LEU A 47 27.66 -22.22 5.29
CA LEU A 47 28.42 -21.47 6.31
C LEU A 47 29.78 -22.12 6.53
N SER A 48 30.87 -21.35 6.54
CA SER A 48 32.23 -21.90 6.75
C SER A 48 32.49 -22.31 8.21
N VAL A 49 32.87 -23.57 8.45
CA VAL A 49 33.24 -24.13 9.78
C VAL A 49 34.47 -23.47 10.42
N GLU A 50 35.41 -22.90 9.66
CA GLU A 50 36.55 -22.17 10.26
C GLU A 50 36.09 -20.97 11.12
N GLN A 51 34.92 -20.41 10.81
CA GLN A 51 34.32 -19.29 11.54
C GLN A 51 33.41 -19.74 12.70
N VAL A 52 32.97 -21.01 12.74
CA VAL A 52 32.02 -21.50 13.74
C VAL A 52 32.67 -21.93 15.06
N LYS A 53 34.01 -22.11 15.08
CA LYS A 53 34.77 -22.24 16.34
C LYS A 53 34.54 -21.05 17.31
N TYR A 54 33.96 -19.94 16.82
CA TYR A 54 33.62 -18.74 17.57
C TYR A 54 32.10 -18.46 17.64
N GLY A 55 31.21 -19.46 17.75
CA GLY A 55 29.73 -19.33 17.64
C GLY A 55 28.99 -18.20 18.41
N ALA A 56 29.67 -17.45 19.28
CA ALA A 56 29.21 -16.22 19.92
C ALA A 56 29.48 -14.92 19.12
N GLN A 57 30.35 -14.94 18.11
CA GLN A 57 30.72 -13.78 17.29
C GLN A 57 29.57 -13.36 16.37
N PRO A 58 29.34 -12.05 16.17
CA PRO A 58 28.34 -11.55 15.23
C PRO A 58 28.67 -11.95 13.78
N ILE A 59 27.65 -12.35 13.02
CA ILE A 59 27.74 -12.49 11.57
C ILE A 59 27.33 -11.17 10.90
N SER A 60 27.99 -10.82 9.79
CA SER A 60 27.60 -9.64 9.02
C SER A 60 26.36 -9.87 8.15
N GLN A 61 25.70 -8.79 7.74
CA GLN A 61 24.57 -8.82 6.80
C GLN A 61 24.91 -9.54 5.49
N GLN A 62 26.06 -9.19 4.88
CA GLN A 62 26.56 -9.79 3.64
C GLN A 62 26.78 -11.30 3.77
N GLN A 63 27.46 -11.73 4.83
CA GLN A 63 27.73 -13.15 5.06
C GLN A 63 26.44 -13.95 5.27
N PHE A 64 25.50 -13.40 6.04
CA PHE A 64 24.23 -14.08 6.29
C PHE A 64 23.36 -14.15 5.03
N ALA A 65 23.23 -13.05 4.27
CA ALA A 65 22.49 -13.03 3.01
C ALA A 65 23.07 -14.00 1.97
N ALA A 66 24.41 -14.08 1.86
CA ALA A 66 25.07 -15.06 1.00
C ALA A 66 24.84 -16.52 1.45
N ALA A 67 24.67 -16.77 2.75
CA ALA A 67 24.30 -18.09 3.26
C ALA A 67 22.84 -18.42 2.91
N VAL A 68 21.92 -17.45 3.07
CA VAL A 68 20.50 -17.61 2.69
C VAL A 68 20.35 -17.93 1.20
N LEU A 69 21.02 -17.19 0.31
CA LEU A 69 20.97 -17.46 -1.14
C LEU A 69 21.50 -18.85 -1.50
N ARG A 70 22.54 -19.33 -0.80
CA ARG A 70 23.01 -20.71 -0.96
C ARG A 70 22.00 -21.75 -0.49
N THR A 71 21.32 -21.51 0.63
CA THR A 71 20.28 -22.39 1.15
C THR A 71 19.04 -22.45 0.24
N PHE A 72 18.67 -21.33 -0.39
CA PHE A 72 17.46 -21.20 -1.23
C PHE A 72 17.79 -20.79 -2.67
N SER A 73 18.77 -21.47 -3.27
CA SER A 73 19.28 -21.13 -4.60
C SER A 73 18.16 -20.96 -5.63
N GLY A 74 18.14 -19.79 -6.29
CA GLY A 74 17.18 -19.43 -7.33
C GLY A 74 15.78 -19.01 -6.87
N ARG A 75 15.39 -19.22 -5.60
CA ARG A 75 14.03 -18.88 -5.12
C ARG A 75 13.77 -17.37 -5.12
N PHE A 76 14.70 -16.59 -4.57
CA PHE A 76 14.61 -15.13 -4.54
C PHE A 76 14.50 -14.53 -5.95
N ALA A 77 15.41 -14.91 -6.85
CA ALA A 77 15.40 -14.47 -8.23
C ALA A 77 14.08 -14.83 -8.95
N ALA A 78 13.60 -16.07 -8.79
CA ALA A 78 12.34 -16.51 -9.40
C ALA A 78 11.12 -15.73 -8.87
N ALA A 79 11.06 -15.48 -7.55
CA ALA A 79 9.98 -14.72 -6.94
C ALA A 79 9.96 -13.27 -7.44
N ASN A 80 11.12 -12.61 -7.53
CA ASN A 80 11.21 -11.25 -8.04
C ASN A 80 10.83 -11.16 -9.52
N ALA A 81 11.28 -12.12 -10.33
CA ALA A 81 10.92 -12.19 -11.75
C ALA A 81 9.40 -12.36 -11.93
N ALA A 82 8.75 -13.22 -11.13
CA ALA A 82 7.30 -13.40 -11.15
C ALA A 82 6.53 -12.13 -10.74
N LEU A 83 7.10 -11.33 -9.84
CA LEU A 83 6.52 -10.06 -9.39
C LEU A 83 6.89 -8.86 -10.29
N GLY A 84 7.78 -9.06 -11.28
CA GLY A 84 8.32 -7.99 -12.11
C GLY A 84 9.13 -6.96 -11.32
N LEU A 85 9.74 -7.36 -10.20
CA LEU A 85 10.55 -6.48 -9.35
C LEU A 85 11.98 -6.42 -9.86
N THR A 86 12.53 -5.20 -9.91
CA THR A 86 13.93 -4.92 -10.22
C THR A 86 14.56 -4.17 -9.06
N PHE A 87 15.82 -4.49 -8.75
CA PHE A 87 16.59 -3.86 -7.68
C PHE A 87 17.89 -3.29 -8.25
N ASP A 88 18.38 -2.20 -7.67
CA ASP A 88 19.55 -1.48 -8.18
C ASP A 88 20.89 -2.09 -7.68
N GLY A 89 20.82 -3.11 -6.82
CA GLY A 89 21.98 -3.82 -6.26
C GLY A 89 22.89 -4.50 -7.31
N ALA A 90 24.21 -4.31 -7.13
CA ALA A 90 25.26 -4.81 -8.04
C ALA A 90 25.44 -6.34 -8.03
N THR A 91 25.10 -7.00 -6.91
CA THR A 91 25.12 -8.46 -6.76
C THR A 91 23.78 -8.98 -6.24
N GLU A 92 23.49 -10.27 -6.42
CA GLU A 92 22.25 -10.88 -5.88
C GLU A 92 22.18 -10.75 -4.34
N VAL A 93 23.33 -10.74 -3.65
CA VAL A 93 23.40 -10.47 -2.21
C VAL A 93 22.95 -9.04 -1.89
N ASP A 94 23.40 -8.05 -2.67
CA ASP A 94 23.00 -6.66 -2.49
C ASP A 94 21.51 -6.49 -2.78
N GLN A 95 20.99 -7.12 -3.84
CA GLN A 95 19.57 -7.11 -4.19
C GLN A 95 18.71 -7.73 -3.09
N LEU A 96 19.14 -8.85 -2.49
CA LEU A 96 18.44 -9.45 -1.36
C LEU A 96 18.43 -8.54 -0.13
N LEU A 97 19.55 -7.90 0.19
CA LEU A 97 19.63 -6.98 1.32
C LEU A 97 18.78 -5.72 1.08
N GLU A 98 18.80 -5.18 -0.12
CA GLU A 98 17.96 -4.05 -0.53
C GLU A 98 16.47 -4.41 -0.44
N ALA A 99 16.09 -5.58 -0.98
CA ALA A 99 14.72 -6.08 -0.94
C ALA A 99 14.22 -6.32 0.48
N ALA A 100 15.07 -6.88 1.36
CA ALA A 100 14.68 -7.24 2.72
C ALA A 100 14.74 -6.07 3.71
N LEU A 101 15.73 -5.18 3.57
CA LEU A 101 16.04 -4.16 4.58
C LEU A 101 15.81 -2.72 4.09
N GLY A 102 15.69 -2.50 2.79
CA GLY A 102 15.54 -1.16 2.20
C GLY A 102 16.76 -0.27 2.35
N GLU A 103 17.95 -0.84 2.59
CA GLU A 103 19.21 -0.11 2.74
C GLU A 103 20.20 -0.52 1.64
N ALA A 104 20.88 0.46 1.05
CA ALA A 104 22.05 0.20 0.20
C ALA A 104 23.20 -0.38 1.05
N THR A 105 23.94 -1.34 0.51
CA THR A 105 24.93 -2.10 1.28
C THR A 105 26.13 -1.23 1.65
N HIS A 106 26.40 -1.06 2.95
CA HIS A 106 27.50 -0.23 3.46
C HIS A 106 28.37 -1.00 4.46
N GLY A 107 29.32 -1.78 3.94
CA GLY A 107 30.35 -2.47 4.73
C GLY A 107 29.87 -3.65 5.59
N PRO A 108 30.76 -4.30 6.36
CA PRO A 108 30.44 -5.48 7.16
C PRO A 108 29.70 -5.10 8.46
N ARG A 109 28.45 -4.66 8.33
CA ARG A 109 27.57 -4.40 9.47
C ARG A 109 27.08 -5.71 10.08
N PRO A 110 27.14 -5.89 11.41
CA PRO A 110 26.48 -7.02 12.08
C PRO A 110 24.99 -7.03 11.77
N ILE A 111 24.43 -8.19 11.43
CA ILE A 111 22.99 -8.32 11.19
C ILE A 111 22.24 -8.48 12.52
N LEU A 112 21.15 -7.72 12.70
CA LEU A 112 20.28 -7.87 13.86
C LEU A 112 19.37 -9.11 13.72
N ARG A 113 18.82 -9.63 14.81
CA ARG A 113 17.94 -10.82 14.76
C ARG A 113 16.69 -10.61 13.93
N SER A 114 16.05 -9.45 14.05
CA SER A 114 14.89 -9.11 13.22
C SER A 114 15.28 -9.06 11.74
N GLN A 115 16.38 -8.38 11.43
CA GLN A 115 16.92 -8.29 10.06
C GLN A 115 17.27 -9.66 9.49
N ALA A 116 17.89 -10.55 10.27
CA ALA A 116 18.23 -11.90 9.83
C ALA A 116 16.97 -12.70 9.45
N LEU A 117 15.91 -12.64 10.25
CA LEU A 117 14.66 -13.29 9.92
C LEU A 117 13.98 -12.67 8.69
N THR A 118 14.07 -11.34 8.52
CA THR A 118 13.56 -10.69 7.31
C THR A 118 14.34 -11.10 6.06
N VAL A 119 15.67 -11.11 6.10
CA VAL A 119 16.52 -11.58 4.99
C VAL A 119 16.26 -13.05 4.68
N LEU A 120 16.11 -13.89 5.70
CA LEU A 120 15.76 -15.30 5.55
C LEU A 120 14.41 -15.48 4.85
N ALA A 121 13.38 -14.74 5.31
CA ALA A 121 12.04 -14.81 4.73
C ALA A 121 12.01 -14.34 3.28
N THR A 122 12.68 -13.23 2.96
CA THR A 122 12.78 -12.70 1.60
C THR A 122 13.54 -13.67 0.69
N GLY A 123 14.69 -14.20 1.14
CA GLY A 123 15.50 -15.12 0.33
C GLY A 123 14.82 -16.48 0.10
N ALA A 124 14.05 -16.96 1.08
CA ALA A 124 13.22 -18.16 0.94
C ALA A 124 11.91 -17.93 0.18
N ALA A 125 11.61 -16.68 -0.21
CA ALA A 125 10.37 -16.26 -0.86
C ALA A 125 9.10 -16.64 -0.09
N LEU A 126 9.09 -16.38 1.22
CA LEU A 126 7.96 -16.73 2.08
C LEU A 126 6.74 -15.84 1.83
N PRO A 127 5.52 -16.38 1.95
CA PRO A 127 4.31 -15.58 1.79
C PRO A 127 4.15 -14.58 2.95
N TYR A 128 3.64 -13.41 2.61
CA TYR A 128 3.23 -12.40 3.59
C TYR A 128 2.08 -12.90 4.46
N GLN A 129 1.95 -12.34 5.65
CA GLN A 129 0.95 -12.74 6.63
C GLN A 129 -0.16 -11.68 6.71
N VAL A 130 -1.42 -12.13 6.67
CA VAL A 130 -2.60 -11.27 6.83
C VAL A 130 -2.51 -10.50 8.17
N HIS A 131 -2.08 -11.19 9.22
CA HIS A 131 -2.04 -10.69 10.60
C HIS A 131 -0.62 -10.58 11.18
N ALA A 132 0.33 -10.06 10.40
CA ALA A 132 1.74 -10.02 10.78
C ALA A 132 1.97 -9.38 12.17
N THR A 133 1.39 -8.20 12.43
CA THR A 133 1.57 -7.48 13.70
C THR A 133 0.98 -8.27 14.87
N ARG A 134 -0.27 -8.73 14.75
CA ARG A 134 -0.94 -9.50 15.80
C ARG A 134 -0.27 -10.84 16.09
N LEU A 135 0.22 -11.53 15.07
CA LEU A 135 0.95 -12.78 15.23
C LEU A 135 2.22 -12.56 16.07
N LEU A 136 2.94 -11.45 15.82
CA LEU A 136 4.12 -11.11 16.60
C LEU A 136 3.78 -10.68 18.04
N GLU A 137 2.74 -9.87 18.23
CA GLU A 137 2.30 -9.40 19.54
C GLU A 137 1.80 -10.52 20.47
N SER A 138 1.07 -11.48 19.91
CA SER A 138 0.61 -12.66 20.64
C SER A 138 1.77 -13.60 21.02
N THR A 139 2.80 -13.67 20.18
CA THR A 139 3.93 -14.58 20.35
C THR A 139 5.05 -14.01 21.23
N PHE A 140 5.58 -12.82 20.92
CA PHE A 140 6.78 -12.27 21.55
C PHE A 140 6.48 -11.19 22.58
N ARG A 141 7.17 -11.24 23.73
CA ARG A 141 7.07 -10.20 24.78
C ARG A 141 7.68 -8.86 24.36
N ASP A 142 8.62 -8.89 23.43
CA ASP A 142 9.40 -7.75 22.93
C ASP A 142 9.10 -7.46 21.45
N SER A 143 7.91 -7.85 20.98
CA SER A 143 7.41 -7.60 19.63
C SER A 143 7.39 -6.11 19.25
N SER A 144 7.16 -5.22 20.21
CA SER A 144 7.22 -3.76 20.00
C SER A 144 8.61 -3.25 19.59
N LEU A 145 9.67 -4.03 19.85
CA LEU A 145 11.04 -3.71 19.43
C LEU A 145 11.34 -4.18 17.99
N ILE A 146 10.43 -4.92 17.34
CA ILE A 146 10.57 -5.33 15.94
C ILE A 146 10.27 -4.10 15.06
N PRO A 147 11.24 -3.62 14.25
CA PRO A 147 11.03 -2.48 13.36
C PRO A 147 9.87 -2.75 12.40
N VAL A 148 9.10 -1.70 12.06
CA VAL A 148 7.94 -1.82 11.16
C VAL A 148 8.33 -2.46 9.82
N GLN A 149 9.49 -2.11 9.25
CA GLN A 149 9.95 -2.69 7.98
C GLN A 149 10.25 -4.20 8.09
N GLY A 150 10.64 -4.69 9.28
CA GLY A 150 10.99 -6.10 9.49
C GLY A 150 9.82 -6.99 9.91
N ARG A 151 8.67 -6.42 10.29
CA ARG A 151 7.53 -7.18 10.86
C ARG A 151 7.05 -8.28 9.93
N GLU A 152 6.91 -7.99 8.65
CA GLU A 152 6.42 -8.95 7.66
C GLU A 152 7.33 -10.17 7.55
N GLY A 153 8.63 -9.95 7.37
CA GLY A 153 9.59 -11.05 7.26
C GLY A 153 9.71 -11.85 8.55
N VAL A 154 9.69 -11.20 9.72
CA VAL A 154 9.72 -11.90 11.01
C VAL A 154 8.44 -12.72 11.21
N ALA A 155 7.28 -12.18 10.86
CA ALA A 155 6.00 -12.89 10.96
C ALA A 155 5.93 -14.07 9.98
N ALA A 156 6.42 -13.91 8.75
CA ALA A 156 6.50 -14.99 7.76
C ALA A 156 7.43 -16.11 8.24
N ALA A 157 8.62 -15.77 8.75
CA ALA A 157 9.54 -16.75 9.32
C ALA A 157 8.93 -17.47 10.53
N LEU A 158 8.20 -16.75 11.40
CA LEU A 158 7.47 -17.34 12.52
C LEU A 158 6.39 -18.32 12.02
N ALA A 159 5.55 -17.90 11.06
CA ALA A 159 4.47 -18.69 10.47
C ALA A 159 4.98 -20.01 9.85
N GLN A 160 6.19 -20.00 9.29
CA GLN A 160 6.83 -21.18 8.71
C GLN A 160 7.64 -22.00 9.72
N GLY A 161 7.57 -21.67 11.02
CA GLY A 161 8.32 -22.38 12.05
C GLY A 161 9.84 -22.27 11.84
N MET A 162 10.35 -21.14 11.37
CA MET A 162 11.78 -20.93 11.13
C MET A 162 12.50 -20.27 12.31
N ILE A 163 11.81 -20.08 13.44
CA ILE A 163 12.37 -19.48 14.65
C ILE A 163 12.54 -20.57 15.72
N PRO A 164 13.78 -21.03 15.96
CA PRO A 164 14.10 -22.02 16.99
C PRO A 164 13.77 -21.52 18.40
N MET A 165 13.38 -22.46 19.27
CA MET A 165 13.28 -22.22 20.71
C MET A 165 14.71 -22.14 21.28
N GLY A 166 15.07 -21.05 21.98
CA GLY A 166 16.35 -20.92 22.68
C GLY A 166 16.34 -21.55 24.09
N ALA A 167 17.51 -21.95 24.59
CA ALA A 167 17.67 -22.67 25.87
C ALA A 167 17.13 -21.96 27.14
N ASN A 168 16.84 -20.65 27.08
CA ASN A 168 16.37 -19.84 28.21
C ASN A 168 14.94 -19.29 28.03
N HIS A 169 14.02 -20.08 27.47
CA HIS A 169 12.59 -19.74 27.45
C HIS A 169 11.90 -20.07 28.78
N THR A 170 12.23 -19.31 29.82
CA THR A 170 11.56 -19.38 31.13
C THR A 170 10.38 -18.39 31.18
N GLY A 171 9.28 -18.69 30.48
CA GLY A 171 8.04 -17.90 30.59
C GLY A 171 6.98 -18.17 29.53
N SER A 172 5.75 -17.72 29.79
CA SER A 172 4.56 -17.93 28.94
C SER A 172 4.62 -17.29 27.54
N LYS A 173 5.54 -16.36 27.26
CA LYS A 173 5.76 -15.74 25.94
C LYS A 173 7.28 -15.62 25.72
N PRO A 174 7.85 -16.14 24.61
CA PRO A 174 9.27 -16.01 24.32
C PRO A 174 9.72 -14.55 24.05
N ARG A 175 11.03 -14.32 24.10
CA ARG A 175 11.67 -13.06 23.64
C ARG A 175 12.44 -13.32 22.36
N LEU A 176 12.29 -12.45 21.35
CA LEU A 176 13.07 -12.51 20.12
C LEU A 176 14.45 -11.83 20.29
N ASN A 177 14.50 -10.75 21.06
CA ASN A 177 15.58 -9.77 21.17
C ASN A 177 15.94 -9.18 19.80
N PRO A 178 14.99 -8.52 19.10
CA PRO A 178 15.12 -8.17 17.69
C PRO A 178 16.35 -7.29 17.39
N ASN A 179 16.76 -6.44 18.33
CA ASN A 179 17.89 -5.51 18.17
C ASN A 179 19.24 -6.09 18.61
N ARG A 180 19.30 -7.36 19.00
CA ARG A 180 20.57 -8.02 19.32
C ARG A 180 21.22 -8.48 18.02
N SER A 181 22.54 -8.36 17.92
CA SER A 181 23.28 -8.95 16.80
C SER A 181 23.12 -10.47 16.77
N THR A 182 22.95 -11.00 15.56
CA THR A 182 22.88 -12.43 15.29
C THR A 182 24.30 -13.00 15.31
N SER A 183 24.53 -14.05 16.09
CA SER A 183 25.81 -14.76 16.08
C SER A 183 25.82 -15.84 14.99
N TYR A 184 27.01 -16.34 14.63
CA TYR A 184 27.12 -17.48 13.71
C TYR A 184 26.32 -18.71 14.16
N GLY A 185 26.31 -19.02 15.47
CA GLY A 185 25.50 -20.12 16.00
C GLY A 185 24.01 -19.87 15.76
N MET A 186 23.52 -18.68 16.08
CA MET A 186 22.11 -18.35 15.84
C MET A 186 21.74 -18.34 14.36
N ALA A 187 22.63 -17.84 13.50
CA ALA A 187 22.46 -17.88 12.05
C ALA A 187 22.35 -19.31 11.52
N ALA A 188 23.20 -20.22 12.00
CA ALA A 188 23.12 -21.64 11.68
C ALA A 188 21.77 -22.23 12.11
N ASN A 189 21.32 -21.93 13.33
CA ASN A 189 20.03 -22.42 13.83
C ASN A 189 18.86 -21.94 12.96
N PHE A 190 18.87 -20.68 12.51
CA PHE A 190 17.85 -20.15 11.59
C PHE A 190 17.88 -20.84 10.23
N LEU A 191 19.06 -21.01 9.64
CA LEU A 191 19.22 -21.67 8.33
C LEU A 191 18.83 -23.14 8.39
N CYS A 192 19.22 -23.87 9.44
CA CYS A 192 18.81 -25.26 9.63
C CYS A 192 17.31 -25.36 9.85
N ALA A 193 16.72 -24.48 10.66
CA ALA A 193 15.28 -24.49 10.90
C ALA A 193 14.44 -24.22 9.66
N ALA A 194 15.01 -23.52 8.68
CA ALA A 194 14.40 -23.18 7.42
C ALA A 194 14.84 -24.08 6.25
N HIS A 195 15.72 -25.05 6.48
CA HIS A 195 16.42 -25.74 5.40
C HIS A 195 15.44 -26.56 4.52
N PRO A 196 15.60 -26.55 3.18
CA PRO A 196 14.75 -27.35 2.30
C PRO A 196 14.84 -28.87 2.54
N ASP A 197 15.98 -29.34 3.06
CA ASP A 197 16.19 -30.74 3.46
C ASP A 197 15.57 -31.03 4.85
N PRO A 198 14.55 -31.90 4.94
CA PRO A 198 13.94 -32.29 6.20
C PRO A 198 14.92 -32.90 7.21
N ALA A 199 15.98 -33.58 6.75
CA ALA A 199 16.99 -34.18 7.62
C ALA A 199 17.76 -33.10 8.40
N ILE A 200 18.06 -31.97 7.76
CA ILE A 200 18.72 -30.82 8.39
C ILE A 200 17.72 -30.09 9.30
N THR A 201 16.48 -29.90 8.85
CA THR A 201 15.43 -29.25 9.64
C THR A 201 15.13 -30.01 10.94
N ALA A 202 15.18 -31.35 10.92
CA ALA A 202 15.00 -32.20 12.10
C ALA A 202 16.12 -32.03 13.16
N MET A 203 17.30 -31.52 12.78
CA MET A 203 18.40 -31.28 13.73
C MET A 203 18.10 -30.13 14.70
N VAL A 204 17.14 -29.30 14.37
CA VAL A 204 16.57 -28.31 15.26
C VAL A 204 15.11 -28.71 15.43
N PRO A 205 14.68 -29.48 16.44
CA PRO A 205 13.28 -29.90 16.53
C PRO A 205 12.40 -28.85 17.23
N GLU A 206 12.97 -28.10 18.18
CA GLU A 206 12.18 -27.15 18.97
C GLU A 206 11.95 -25.84 18.23
N ARG A 207 10.68 -25.44 18.13
CA ARG A 207 10.22 -24.23 17.46
C ARG A 207 9.34 -23.41 18.36
N ILE A 208 9.35 -22.10 18.14
CA ILE A 208 8.35 -21.23 18.74
C ILE A 208 6.99 -21.61 18.14
N PRO A 209 6.03 -22.11 18.93
CA PRO A 209 4.72 -22.46 18.42
C PRO A 209 3.97 -21.19 18.02
N LEU A 210 3.18 -21.29 16.95
CA LEU A 210 2.20 -20.27 16.64
C LEU A 210 1.18 -20.19 17.77
N LYS A 211 0.83 -18.97 18.14
CA LYS A 211 -0.24 -18.73 19.10
C LYS A 211 -1.43 -18.16 18.37
N ASP A 212 -2.58 -18.73 18.68
CA ASP A 212 -3.84 -18.10 18.31
C ASP A 212 -3.91 -16.71 18.95
N PHE A 213 -4.46 -15.78 18.20
CA PHE A 213 -4.77 -14.44 18.66
C PHE A 213 -6.24 -14.18 18.45
N THR A 214 -6.81 -13.39 19.34
CA THR A 214 -8.18 -12.93 19.18
C THR A 214 -8.26 -12.03 17.94
N PRO A 215 -9.35 -12.09 17.17
CA PRO A 215 -9.63 -11.11 16.13
C PRO A 215 -9.43 -9.69 16.66
N ALA A 216 -8.88 -8.80 15.83
CA ALA A 216 -8.70 -7.40 16.22
C ALA A 216 -10.04 -6.81 16.66
N ALA A 217 -10.00 -5.99 17.71
CA ALA A 217 -11.14 -5.17 18.06
C ALA A 217 -11.50 -4.30 16.84
N ILE A 218 -12.80 -4.13 16.61
CA ILE A 218 -13.28 -3.27 15.53
C ILE A 218 -12.84 -1.83 15.86
N PRO A 219 -12.24 -1.10 14.90
CA PRO A 219 -11.84 0.27 15.13
C PRO A 219 -13.01 1.15 15.57
N GLN A 220 -12.77 2.10 16.49
CA GLN A 220 -13.80 3.06 16.92
C GLN A 220 -14.20 4.03 15.81
N THR A 221 -13.30 4.27 14.87
CA THR A 221 -13.51 5.04 13.64
C THR A 221 -12.93 4.26 12.47
N GLU A 222 -13.62 4.20 11.34
CA GLU A 222 -13.16 3.46 10.16
C GLU A 222 -13.83 4.02 8.91
N ILE A 223 -13.07 4.29 7.85
CA ILE A 223 -13.64 4.55 6.52
C ILE A 223 -14.23 3.24 6.01
N ARG A 224 -15.53 3.26 5.68
CA ARG A 224 -16.23 2.14 5.06
C ARG A 224 -16.93 2.69 3.84
N GLY A 225 -16.17 2.75 2.76
CA GLY A 225 -16.50 3.42 1.53
C GLY A 225 -16.98 2.49 0.42
N VAL A 226 -17.78 3.02 -0.49
CA VAL A 226 -18.14 2.34 -1.75
C VAL A 226 -18.24 3.37 -2.86
N TRP A 227 -17.57 3.11 -3.99
CA TRP A 227 -17.77 3.90 -5.21
C TRP A 227 -19.08 3.50 -5.90
N LEU A 228 -19.85 4.50 -6.34
CA LEU A 228 -21.06 4.29 -7.13
C LEU A 228 -20.79 4.80 -8.54
N THR A 229 -20.70 3.90 -9.51
CA THR A 229 -20.36 4.22 -10.90
C THR A 229 -21.62 4.34 -11.76
N ASN A 230 -21.49 4.92 -12.95
CA ASN A 230 -22.48 4.80 -14.03
C ASN A 230 -22.04 3.79 -15.12
N VAL A 231 -20.86 3.20 -14.98
CA VAL A 231 -20.32 2.15 -15.85
C VAL A 231 -20.41 0.82 -15.12
N ASP A 232 -20.85 -0.23 -15.81
CA ASP A 232 -21.08 -1.57 -15.23
C ASP A 232 -22.01 -1.56 -14.01
N SER A 233 -22.80 -0.50 -13.87
CA SER A 233 -23.62 -0.21 -12.71
C SER A 233 -24.97 0.32 -13.12
N GLN A 234 -25.98 0.02 -12.32
CA GLN A 234 -27.34 0.49 -12.54
C GLN A 234 -27.87 1.33 -11.38
N VAL A 235 -27.06 1.52 -10.33
CA VAL A 235 -27.48 2.13 -9.05
C VAL A 235 -27.86 3.60 -9.18
N LEU A 236 -27.18 4.36 -10.05
CA LEU A 236 -27.40 5.80 -10.23
C LEU A 236 -28.61 6.12 -11.13
N PHE A 237 -29.06 5.13 -11.92
CA PHE A 237 -30.01 5.32 -13.02
C PHE A 237 -31.48 5.43 -12.61
N SER A 238 -31.84 5.13 -11.36
CA SER A 238 -33.19 5.46 -10.88
C SER A 238 -33.22 5.74 -9.40
N ARG A 239 -34.21 6.53 -8.97
CA ARG A 239 -34.40 6.87 -7.57
C ARG A 239 -34.62 5.66 -6.69
N ASP A 240 -35.40 4.69 -7.16
CA ASP A 240 -35.72 3.50 -6.37
C ASP A 240 -34.52 2.57 -6.22
N ARG A 241 -33.70 2.43 -7.28
CA ARG A 241 -32.44 1.68 -7.22
C ARG A 241 -31.45 2.35 -6.28
N LEU A 242 -31.30 3.68 -6.41
CA LEU A 242 -30.42 4.46 -5.55
C LEU A 242 -30.84 4.39 -4.08
N ALA A 243 -32.13 4.62 -3.78
CA ALA A 243 -32.66 4.54 -2.43
C ALA A 243 -32.50 3.15 -1.82
N SER A 244 -32.74 2.09 -2.61
CA SER A 244 -32.56 0.71 -2.15
C SER A 244 -31.09 0.38 -1.90
N GLY A 245 -30.18 0.81 -2.78
CA GLY A 245 -28.75 0.60 -2.63
C GLY A 245 -28.16 1.32 -1.42
N LEU A 246 -28.49 2.60 -1.21
CA LEU A 246 -28.04 3.34 -0.04
C LEU A 246 -28.56 2.74 1.27
N LYS A 247 -29.82 2.31 1.31
CA LYS A 247 -30.39 1.59 2.48
C LYS A 247 -29.65 0.28 2.76
N GLN A 248 -29.31 -0.48 1.71
CA GLN A 248 -28.57 -1.72 1.84
C GLN A 248 -27.15 -1.47 2.40
N LEU A 249 -26.44 -0.47 1.88
CA LEU A 249 -25.12 -0.07 2.38
C LEU A 249 -25.19 0.38 3.84
N ALA A 250 -26.16 1.23 4.19
CA ALA A 250 -26.35 1.68 5.57
C ALA A 250 -26.68 0.52 6.54
N LYS A 251 -27.50 -0.45 6.11
CA LYS A 251 -27.81 -1.67 6.88
C LYS A 251 -26.56 -2.54 7.13
N LEU A 252 -25.60 -2.50 6.22
CA LEU A 252 -24.31 -3.18 6.33
C LEU A 252 -23.24 -2.31 7.00
N ASN A 253 -23.64 -1.21 7.65
CA ASN A 253 -22.76 -0.32 8.40
C ASN A 253 -21.64 0.35 7.57
N PHE A 254 -21.84 0.50 6.26
CA PHE A 254 -21.08 1.46 5.47
C PHE A 254 -21.40 2.89 5.92
N ASN A 255 -20.44 3.81 5.75
CA ASN A 255 -20.57 5.18 6.24
C ASN A 255 -20.19 6.25 5.21
N THR A 256 -19.67 5.86 4.04
CA THR A 256 -19.25 6.79 2.99
C THR A 256 -19.59 6.23 1.61
N VAL A 257 -20.09 7.08 0.72
CA VAL A 257 -20.29 6.77 -0.69
C VAL A 257 -19.58 7.80 -1.56
N TYR A 258 -18.95 7.32 -2.63
CA TYR A 258 -18.25 8.15 -3.62
C TYR A 258 -19.00 8.05 -4.96
N PRO A 259 -20.05 8.86 -5.18
CA PRO A 259 -20.76 8.81 -6.45
C PRO A 259 -19.96 9.49 -7.56
N THR A 260 -19.82 8.82 -8.69
CA THR A 260 -19.28 9.41 -9.91
C THR A 260 -20.15 10.60 -10.32
N VAL A 261 -19.51 11.75 -10.58
CA VAL A 261 -20.18 12.97 -11.04
C VAL A 261 -19.53 13.62 -12.25
N TRP A 262 -18.34 13.16 -12.64
CA TRP A 262 -17.64 13.49 -13.89
C TRP A 262 -17.06 12.22 -14.49
N ASN A 263 -17.60 11.81 -15.65
CA ASN A 263 -17.19 10.60 -16.35
C ASN A 263 -17.49 10.71 -17.84
N TRP A 264 -16.71 10.02 -18.69
CA TRP A 264 -16.92 9.99 -20.14
C TRP A 264 -17.06 11.36 -20.82
N GLY A 265 -16.48 12.41 -20.25
CA GLY A 265 -16.58 13.78 -20.77
C GLY A 265 -17.91 14.50 -20.46
N TYR A 266 -18.71 13.98 -19.53
CA TYR A 266 -19.98 14.57 -19.08
C TYR A 266 -20.05 14.70 -17.57
N THR A 267 -20.81 15.70 -17.10
CA THR A 267 -21.28 15.74 -15.71
C THR A 267 -22.49 14.81 -15.55
N LEU A 268 -22.58 14.11 -14.42
CA LEU A 268 -23.75 13.27 -14.09
C LEU A 268 -24.76 14.01 -13.18
N TYR A 269 -24.48 15.29 -12.94
CA TYR A 269 -25.36 16.24 -12.27
C TYR A 269 -25.62 17.43 -13.20
N PRO A 270 -26.73 18.17 -12.98
CA PRO A 270 -27.04 19.31 -13.82
C PRO A 270 -26.05 20.46 -13.61
N SER A 271 -25.26 20.76 -14.64
CA SER A 271 -24.19 21.75 -14.61
C SER A 271 -24.41 22.88 -15.62
N ALA A 272 -24.37 24.13 -15.14
CA ALA A 272 -24.35 25.30 -16.00
C ALA A 272 -22.96 25.50 -16.63
N VAL A 273 -21.89 25.07 -15.93
CA VAL A 273 -20.51 25.03 -16.44
C VAL A 273 -20.42 24.11 -17.66
N ALA A 274 -20.88 22.86 -17.54
CA ALA A 274 -20.88 21.91 -18.65
C ALA A 274 -21.65 22.45 -19.86
N ARG A 275 -22.85 23.00 -19.62
CA ARG A 275 -23.71 23.53 -20.68
C ARG A 275 -23.05 24.68 -21.45
N ARG A 276 -22.39 25.61 -20.75
CA ARG A 276 -21.70 26.72 -21.42
C ARG A 276 -20.44 26.28 -22.15
N THR A 277 -19.74 25.27 -21.64
CA THR A 277 -18.48 24.80 -22.20
C THR A 277 -18.70 23.94 -23.44
N PHE A 278 -19.60 22.96 -23.39
CA PHE A 278 -19.74 21.97 -24.48
C PHE A 278 -21.20 21.65 -24.84
N GLY A 279 -22.14 22.54 -24.48
CA GLY A 279 -23.53 22.49 -24.94
C GLY A 279 -24.46 21.56 -24.15
N TYR A 280 -23.93 20.74 -23.24
CA TYR A 280 -24.70 19.75 -22.50
C TYR A 280 -24.72 20.01 -21.00
N LYS A 281 -25.91 19.94 -20.39
CA LYS A 281 -26.11 20.17 -18.94
C LYS A 281 -25.65 18.98 -18.08
N GLN A 282 -25.89 17.76 -18.55
CA GLN A 282 -25.54 16.50 -17.90
C GLN A 282 -25.63 15.36 -18.93
N GLY A 283 -24.98 14.23 -18.67
CA GLY A 283 -25.05 13.00 -19.47
C GLY A 283 -24.93 11.78 -18.57
N LEU A 284 -26.04 11.35 -17.97
CA LEU A 284 -26.02 10.25 -17.01
C LEU A 284 -25.72 8.90 -17.68
N TYR A 285 -26.16 8.70 -18.93
CA TYR A 285 -26.06 7.45 -19.69
C TYR A 285 -25.17 7.62 -20.94
N PRO A 286 -23.84 7.58 -20.81
CA PRO A 286 -23.03 7.24 -21.97
C PRO A 286 -23.40 5.81 -22.40
N ASP A 287 -23.70 5.60 -23.67
CA ASP A 287 -23.92 4.31 -24.31
C ASP A 287 -22.69 3.44 -24.07
N VAL A 288 -22.80 2.65 -23.00
CA VAL A 288 -21.78 1.73 -22.51
C VAL A 288 -21.61 0.53 -23.42
N ASP A 289 -22.56 0.26 -24.30
CA ASP A 289 -22.54 -0.97 -25.07
C ASP A 289 -21.72 -0.87 -26.35
N ASN A 290 -21.36 0.31 -26.90
CA ASN A 290 -20.36 0.35 -28.00
C ASN A 290 -19.67 1.68 -28.39
N THR A 291 -20.06 2.88 -27.91
CA THR A 291 -19.57 4.10 -28.60
C THR A 291 -19.19 5.29 -27.72
N GLY A 292 -19.63 5.38 -26.46
CA GLY A 292 -19.51 6.64 -25.73
C GLY A 292 -20.44 7.76 -26.25
N ALA A 293 -21.33 7.45 -27.19
CA ALA A 293 -22.44 8.31 -27.57
C ALA A 293 -23.47 8.38 -26.44
N ARG A 294 -24.36 9.37 -26.42
CA ARG A 294 -25.41 9.47 -25.40
C ARG A 294 -26.59 8.57 -25.76
N ASP A 295 -27.14 7.86 -24.79
CA ASP A 295 -28.43 7.19 -24.97
C ASP A 295 -29.58 8.19 -24.75
N GLU A 296 -30.02 8.81 -25.85
CA GLU A 296 -31.09 9.82 -25.83
C GLU A 296 -32.41 9.30 -25.26
N VAL A 297 -32.70 7.99 -25.41
CA VAL A 297 -33.94 7.38 -24.90
C VAL A 297 -33.89 7.26 -23.39
N LEU A 298 -32.78 6.75 -22.84
CA LEU A 298 -32.58 6.66 -21.39
C LEU A 298 -32.50 8.04 -20.74
N GLU A 299 -31.88 9.01 -21.41
CA GLU A 299 -31.84 10.39 -20.93
C GLU A 299 -33.21 11.05 -20.93
N ALA A 300 -34.00 10.87 -21.99
CA ALA A 300 -35.38 11.37 -22.03
C ALA A 300 -36.25 10.75 -20.92
N ALA A 301 -36.06 9.46 -20.62
CA ALA A 301 -36.76 8.78 -19.53
C ALA A 301 -36.39 9.31 -18.14
N GLN A 302 -35.21 9.93 -17.98
CA GLN A 302 -34.73 10.50 -16.73
C GLN A 302 -35.33 11.89 -16.45
N GLY A 303 -35.65 12.65 -17.50
CA GLY A 303 -36.25 13.97 -17.41
C GLY A 303 -35.29 15.02 -16.84
N ASP A 304 -35.72 15.74 -15.82
CA ASP A 304 -34.98 16.83 -15.17
C ASP A 304 -34.31 16.40 -13.86
N ARG A 305 -34.22 15.09 -13.60
CA ARG A 305 -33.76 14.56 -12.32
C ARG A 305 -32.31 14.99 -12.06
N ASP A 306 -32.09 15.46 -10.84
CA ASP A 306 -30.77 15.78 -10.30
C ASP A 306 -30.29 14.59 -9.47
N MET A 307 -29.50 13.72 -10.11
CA MET A 307 -29.04 12.47 -9.48
C MET A 307 -28.25 12.75 -8.20
N LEU A 308 -27.38 13.77 -8.20
CA LEU A 308 -26.54 14.09 -7.05
C LEU A 308 -27.36 14.65 -5.88
N LEU A 309 -28.27 15.60 -6.14
CA LEU A 309 -29.14 16.15 -5.08
C LEU A 309 -30.02 15.07 -4.48
N GLU A 310 -30.58 14.20 -5.32
CA GLU A 310 -31.39 13.07 -4.88
C GLU A 310 -30.59 12.12 -4.00
N LEU A 311 -29.37 11.76 -4.42
CA LEU A 311 -28.45 10.93 -3.66
C LEU A 311 -28.18 11.52 -2.28
N ILE A 312 -27.83 12.81 -2.21
CA ILE A 312 -27.57 13.50 -0.95
C ILE A 312 -28.78 13.46 -0.02
N ASN A 313 -29.98 13.72 -0.54
CA ASN A 313 -31.22 13.70 0.24
C ASN A 313 -31.54 12.31 0.79
N LEU A 314 -31.24 11.25 0.03
CA LEU A 314 -31.44 9.86 0.46
C LEU A 314 -30.35 9.37 1.44
N ALA A 315 -29.11 9.81 1.27
CA ALA A 315 -27.95 9.38 2.04
C ALA A 315 -27.90 10.00 3.46
N ARG A 316 -28.28 11.28 3.59
CA ARG A 316 -28.28 12.04 4.85
C ARG A 316 -29.01 11.35 6.02
N PRO A 317 -30.29 10.94 5.90
CA PRO A 317 -30.99 10.29 7.02
C PRO A 317 -30.41 8.91 7.38
N LEU A 318 -29.62 8.31 6.49
CA LEU A 318 -28.92 7.05 6.73
C LEU A 318 -27.57 7.26 7.45
N GLY A 319 -27.10 8.52 7.51
CA GLY A 319 -25.80 8.89 8.06
C GLY A 319 -24.64 8.45 7.17
N LEU A 320 -24.84 8.42 5.85
CA LEU A 320 -23.80 8.19 4.86
C LEU A 320 -23.19 9.53 4.44
N ARG A 321 -21.86 9.65 4.52
CA ARG A 321 -21.12 10.76 3.88
C ARG A 321 -21.22 10.64 2.37
N VAL A 322 -21.42 11.76 1.68
CA VAL A 322 -21.43 11.85 0.22
C VAL A 322 -20.24 12.67 -0.24
N VAL A 323 -19.31 12.01 -0.94
CA VAL A 323 -18.08 12.60 -1.47
C VAL A 323 -18.08 12.44 -3.00
N PRO A 324 -18.65 13.37 -3.77
CA PRO A 324 -18.73 13.23 -5.22
C PRO A 324 -17.36 13.15 -5.87
N TRP A 325 -17.26 12.31 -6.90
CA TRP A 325 -16.01 11.83 -7.45
C TRP A 325 -15.87 12.16 -8.95
N PHE A 326 -14.72 12.72 -9.31
CA PHE A 326 -14.29 12.90 -10.69
C PHE A 326 -13.43 11.73 -11.13
N GLU A 327 -14.09 10.69 -11.65
CA GLU A 327 -13.46 9.44 -12.11
C GLU A 327 -12.48 9.67 -13.25
N PHE A 328 -12.90 10.41 -14.27
CA PHE A 328 -12.09 10.61 -15.48
C PHE A 328 -11.04 11.71 -15.35
N GLY A 329 -11.08 12.58 -14.34
CA GLY A 329 -10.14 13.69 -14.22
C GLY A 329 -9.93 14.42 -15.56
N PHE A 330 -8.68 14.41 -16.07
CA PHE A 330 -8.34 14.99 -17.38
C PHE A 330 -8.54 14.04 -18.58
N MET A 331 -8.81 12.77 -18.36
CA MET A 331 -9.14 11.80 -19.41
C MET A 331 -10.53 12.08 -19.99
N VAL A 332 -10.67 11.94 -21.29
CA VAL A 332 -11.96 12.02 -22.00
C VAL A 332 -12.02 11.01 -23.14
N PRO A 333 -13.21 10.54 -23.53
CA PRO A 333 -13.38 9.91 -24.84
C PRO A 333 -12.97 10.89 -25.94
N ALA A 334 -12.23 10.41 -26.93
CA ALA A 334 -11.71 11.24 -28.00
C ALA A 334 -12.79 11.89 -28.88
N ASP A 335 -13.97 11.28 -28.88
CA ASP A 335 -15.18 11.70 -29.58
C ASP A 335 -16.23 12.35 -28.67
N SER A 336 -15.90 12.61 -27.40
CA SER A 336 -16.80 13.30 -26.49
C SER A 336 -17.13 14.72 -26.96
N ALA A 337 -18.31 15.21 -26.60
CA ALA A 337 -18.73 16.57 -26.92
C ALA A 337 -17.71 17.63 -26.47
N LEU A 338 -17.07 17.43 -25.32
CA LEU A 338 -16.02 18.30 -24.82
C LEU A 338 -14.79 18.28 -25.74
N ALA A 339 -14.29 17.10 -26.11
CA ALA A 339 -13.13 16.96 -26.98
C ALA A 339 -13.37 17.52 -28.40
N LEU A 340 -14.58 17.36 -28.93
CA LEU A 340 -14.98 17.90 -30.23
C LEU A 340 -15.17 19.42 -30.21
N ALA A 341 -15.69 19.97 -29.12
CA ALA A 341 -15.90 21.40 -28.96
C ALA A 341 -14.58 22.16 -28.71
N HIS A 342 -13.62 21.54 -28.04
CA HIS A 342 -12.33 22.13 -27.66
C HIS A 342 -11.15 21.24 -28.04
N PRO A 343 -10.88 21.03 -29.34
CA PRO A 343 -9.75 20.21 -29.79
C PRO A 343 -8.39 20.80 -29.38
N ASP A 344 -8.33 22.12 -29.17
CA ASP A 344 -7.17 22.87 -28.66
C ASP A 344 -6.88 22.60 -27.18
N TRP A 345 -7.85 22.07 -26.43
CA TRP A 345 -7.64 21.65 -25.03
C TRP A 345 -6.92 20.30 -24.93
N LEU A 346 -6.80 19.54 -26.02
CA LEU A 346 -6.19 18.21 -26.00
C LEU A 346 -4.66 18.29 -26.05
N THR A 347 -4.01 17.47 -25.21
CA THR A 347 -2.56 17.29 -25.25
C THR A 347 -2.14 16.26 -26.31
N GLN A 348 -0.85 16.29 -26.69
CA GLN A 348 -0.25 15.37 -27.65
C GLN A 348 0.98 14.68 -27.06
N ARG A 349 1.33 13.54 -27.65
CA ARG A 349 2.64 12.89 -27.51
C ARG A 349 3.68 13.55 -28.41
N ALA A 350 4.95 13.21 -28.22
CA ALA A 350 6.05 13.75 -29.02
C ALA A 350 5.93 13.45 -30.54
N ASP A 351 5.23 12.37 -30.91
CA ASP A 351 4.94 12.01 -32.31
C ASP A 351 3.70 12.71 -32.90
N GLY A 352 3.06 13.60 -32.13
CA GLY A 352 1.84 14.32 -32.50
C GLY A 352 0.54 13.54 -32.29
N SER A 353 0.61 12.27 -31.88
CA SER A 353 -0.60 11.48 -31.61
C SER A 353 -1.33 11.97 -30.34
N THR A 354 -2.66 12.03 -30.41
CA THR A 354 -3.55 12.41 -29.29
C THR A 354 -4.22 11.19 -28.66
N ILE A 355 -4.41 10.12 -29.42
CA ILE A 355 -5.27 9.00 -29.06
C ILE A 355 -4.50 7.89 -28.34
N LYS A 356 -5.07 7.35 -27.26
CA LYS A 356 -4.69 6.09 -26.64
C LYS A 356 -5.87 5.11 -26.78
N ALA A 357 -5.64 3.95 -27.39
CA ALA A 357 -6.63 2.89 -27.39
C ALA A 357 -6.74 2.25 -25.99
N GLU A 358 -7.96 2.07 -25.51
CA GLU A 358 -8.28 1.39 -24.26
C GLU A 358 -9.44 0.42 -24.51
N GLY A 359 -9.10 -0.86 -24.70
CA GLY A 359 -10.06 -1.85 -25.19
C GLY A 359 -10.58 -1.44 -26.57
N ILE A 360 -11.90 -1.26 -26.69
CA ILE A 360 -12.55 -0.81 -27.93
C ILE A 360 -12.70 0.72 -28.00
N HIS A 361 -12.32 1.46 -26.96
CA HIS A 361 -12.56 2.90 -26.87
C HIS A 361 -11.28 3.70 -27.13
N ASN A 362 -11.44 4.85 -27.77
CA ASN A 362 -10.36 5.80 -27.99
C ASN A 362 -10.40 6.88 -26.91
N ARG A 363 -9.30 7.01 -26.16
CA ARG A 363 -9.12 8.03 -25.12
C ARG A 363 -8.22 9.16 -25.60
N ALA A 364 -8.51 10.36 -25.14
CA ALA A 364 -7.66 11.53 -25.21
C ALA A 364 -7.51 12.13 -23.81
N TRP A 365 -6.56 13.05 -23.66
CA TRP A 365 -6.34 13.79 -22.41
C TRP A 365 -6.48 15.28 -22.66
N LEU A 366 -7.26 15.94 -21.81
CA LEU A 366 -7.23 17.39 -21.65
C LEU A 366 -5.84 17.79 -21.12
N ASN A 367 -5.33 18.92 -21.57
CA ASN A 367 -4.04 19.44 -21.16
C ASN A 367 -4.16 20.14 -19.79
N PRO A 368 -3.63 19.57 -18.69
CA PRO A 368 -3.74 20.17 -17.36
C PRO A 368 -2.95 21.48 -17.21
N PHE A 369 -2.10 21.83 -18.18
CA PHE A 369 -1.32 23.06 -18.20
C PHE A 369 -2.07 24.20 -18.90
N HIS A 370 -3.11 23.88 -19.67
CA HIS A 370 -3.91 24.86 -20.39
C HIS A 370 -4.81 25.63 -19.43
N ALA A 371 -4.73 26.96 -19.45
CA ALA A 371 -5.44 27.81 -18.48
C ALA A 371 -6.95 27.59 -18.50
N ASP A 372 -7.55 27.40 -19.67
CA ASP A 372 -9.00 27.16 -19.79
C ASP A 372 -9.43 25.79 -19.29
N VAL A 373 -8.59 24.76 -19.44
CA VAL A 373 -8.85 23.42 -18.86
C VAL A 373 -8.79 23.49 -17.34
N GLN A 374 -7.81 24.20 -16.79
CA GLN A 374 -7.72 24.43 -15.35
C GLN A 374 -8.95 25.19 -14.84
N GLN A 375 -9.34 26.27 -15.53
CA GLN A 375 -10.50 27.06 -15.13
C GLN A 375 -11.80 26.25 -15.21
N PHE A 376 -11.96 25.42 -16.24
CA PHE A 376 -13.10 24.52 -16.37
C PHE A 376 -13.22 23.56 -15.17
N MET A 377 -12.12 22.91 -14.75
CA MET A 377 -12.11 22.03 -13.58
C MET A 377 -12.46 22.78 -12.29
N LEU A 378 -11.86 23.97 -12.09
CA LEU A 378 -12.11 24.80 -10.91
C LEU A 378 -13.57 25.28 -10.87
N ASP A 379 -14.13 25.66 -12.02
CA ASP A 379 -15.52 26.09 -12.14
C ASP A 379 -16.49 24.95 -11.81
N MET A 380 -16.23 23.73 -12.30
CA MET A 380 -17.06 22.56 -11.96
C MET A 380 -17.01 22.26 -10.45
N VAL A 381 -15.84 22.30 -9.82
CA VAL A 381 -15.72 22.09 -8.37
C VAL A 381 -16.39 23.22 -7.59
N SER A 382 -16.20 24.47 -8.01
CA SER A 382 -16.87 25.62 -7.40
C SER A 382 -18.40 25.51 -7.51
N GLU A 383 -18.93 25.11 -8.67
CA GLU A 383 -20.38 24.92 -8.88
C GLU A 383 -20.91 23.81 -7.98
N LEU A 384 -20.24 22.66 -7.95
CA LEU A 384 -20.62 21.52 -7.14
C LEU A 384 -20.64 21.88 -5.65
N ALA A 385 -19.56 22.49 -5.15
CA ALA A 385 -19.44 22.89 -3.75
C ALA A 385 -20.45 23.97 -3.33
N ALA A 386 -20.76 24.92 -4.22
CA ALA A 386 -21.73 25.98 -3.95
C ALA A 386 -23.18 25.47 -3.94
N ASN A 387 -23.53 24.54 -4.83
CA ASN A 387 -24.92 24.16 -5.07
C ASN A 387 -25.35 22.91 -4.30
N TYR A 388 -24.42 22.02 -3.96
CA TYR A 388 -24.75 20.74 -3.35
C TYR A 388 -24.23 20.64 -1.93
N PRO A 389 -25.02 20.10 -0.98
CA PRO A 389 -24.58 20.04 0.38
C PRO A 389 -23.78 18.75 0.67
N ILE A 390 -22.61 18.65 0.01
CA ILE A 390 -21.64 17.55 0.05
C ILE A 390 -20.78 17.53 1.32
N ASP A 391 -20.26 16.35 1.67
CA ASP A 391 -19.34 16.12 2.80
C ASP A 391 -17.86 16.18 2.37
N GLY A 392 -17.60 16.10 1.07
CA GLY A 392 -16.26 16.16 0.49
C GLY A 392 -16.31 16.12 -1.03
N PHE A 393 -15.14 16.17 -1.65
CA PHE A 393 -14.95 16.03 -3.10
C PHE A 393 -13.74 15.14 -3.35
N GLN A 394 -13.80 14.27 -4.37
CA GLN A 394 -12.72 13.34 -4.71
C GLN A 394 -12.25 13.48 -6.16
N VAL A 395 -10.93 13.47 -6.35
CA VAL A 395 -10.28 13.21 -7.65
C VAL A 395 -9.63 11.83 -7.67
N ASP A 396 -9.60 11.19 -8.85
CA ASP A 396 -9.00 9.85 -9.03
C ASP A 396 -7.57 9.87 -9.62
N ASP A 397 -7.07 8.69 -9.98
CA ASP A 397 -5.81 8.44 -10.67
C ASP A 397 -5.73 9.10 -12.08
N HIS A 398 -6.88 9.39 -12.71
CA HIS A 398 -6.94 10.17 -13.95
C HIS A 398 -6.82 11.68 -13.76
N PHE A 399 -6.74 12.19 -12.53
CA PHE A 399 -6.33 13.58 -12.25
C PHE A 399 -4.80 13.67 -12.27
N GLY A 400 -4.26 13.29 -13.42
CA GLY A 400 -2.84 13.23 -13.77
C GLY A 400 -2.72 13.22 -15.30
N LEU A 401 -1.49 13.14 -15.80
CA LEU A 401 -1.21 13.13 -17.23
C LEU A 401 -0.26 11.96 -17.54
N PRO A 402 -0.62 11.02 -18.44
CA PRO A 402 0.28 9.95 -18.77
C PRO A 402 1.62 10.50 -19.28
N ALA A 403 2.74 9.99 -18.80
CA ALA A 403 4.07 10.60 -18.98
C ALA A 403 4.49 10.81 -20.45
N ALA A 404 3.88 10.07 -21.39
CA ALA A 404 4.10 10.23 -22.82
C ALA A 404 3.51 11.54 -23.41
N TYR A 405 2.64 12.25 -22.68
CA TYR A 405 1.95 13.46 -23.14
C TYR A 405 2.59 14.76 -22.60
N GLY A 406 2.09 15.92 -23.06
CA GLY A 406 2.62 17.24 -22.74
C GLY A 406 3.53 17.82 -23.83
N TYR A 407 3.46 17.30 -25.05
CA TYR A 407 4.27 17.75 -26.20
C TYR A 407 3.45 18.56 -27.22
N ASP A 408 2.22 18.94 -26.88
CA ASP A 408 1.43 19.87 -27.69
C ASP A 408 2.07 21.27 -27.71
N SER A 409 1.70 22.06 -28.73
CA SER A 409 2.30 23.37 -28.95
C SER A 409 2.16 24.34 -27.78
N TYR A 410 1.04 24.28 -27.04
CA TYR A 410 0.83 25.12 -25.86
C TYR A 410 1.85 24.77 -24.78
N THR A 411 1.95 23.47 -24.43
CA THR A 411 2.86 23.00 -23.38
C THR A 411 4.32 23.25 -23.74
N VAL A 412 4.72 22.95 -24.97
CA VAL A 412 6.10 23.18 -25.45
C VAL A 412 6.46 24.67 -25.39
N ASN A 413 5.54 25.54 -25.78
CA ASN A 413 5.78 26.99 -25.72
C ASN A 413 5.84 27.50 -24.28
N LEU A 414 4.98 26.99 -23.38
CA LEU A 414 5.03 27.31 -21.96
C LEU A 414 6.36 26.87 -21.34
N TYR A 415 6.80 25.64 -21.63
CA TYR A 415 8.10 25.15 -21.17
C TYR A 415 9.25 26.02 -21.67
N ARG A 416 9.28 26.37 -22.98
CA ARG A 416 10.30 27.28 -23.54
C ARG A 416 10.33 28.63 -22.83
N GLN A 417 9.17 29.21 -22.53
CA GLN A 417 9.10 30.50 -21.83
C GLN A 417 9.75 30.42 -20.44
N GLU A 418 9.56 29.31 -19.73
CA GLU A 418 10.11 29.10 -18.39
C GLU A 418 11.56 28.58 -18.40
N HIS A 419 12.07 28.14 -19.55
CA HIS A 419 13.40 27.55 -19.72
C HIS A 419 14.28 28.32 -20.72
N SER A 420 14.14 29.65 -20.79
CA SER A 420 14.99 30.52 -21.62
C SER A 420 15.05 30.11 -23.10
N GLY A 421 13.93 29.64 -23.65
CA GLY A 421 13.78 29.21 -25.03
C GLY A 421 14.14 27.75 -25.31
N GLN A 422 14.64 26.99 -24.33
CA GLN A 422 14.98 25.58 -24.51
C GLN A 422 13.72 24.72 -24.70
N PRO A 423 13.70 23.80 -25.68
CA PRO A 423 12.59 22.86 -25.85
C PRO A 423 12.58 21.81 -24.73
N PRO A 424 11.42 21.18 -24.45
CA PRO A 424 11.37 20.06 -23.52
C PRO A 424 12.23 18.87 -24.02
N PRO A 425 12.84 18.10 -23.11
CA PRO A 425 13.58 16.88 -23.45
C PRO A 425 12.75 15.84 -24.22
N ALA A 426 13.43 15.08 -25.09
CA ALA A 426 12.81 13.97 -25.83
C ALA A 426 12.57 12.73 -24.96
N ASP A 427 13.37 12.54 -23.90
CA ASP A 427 13.12 11.51 -22.91
C ASP A 427 11.91 11.90 -22.05
N ILE A 428 10.83 11.14 -22.17
CA ILE A 428 9.59 11.37 -21.44
C ILE A 428 9.76 11.21 -19.91
N TYR A 429 10.83 10.55 -19.48
CA TYR A 429 11.21 10.34 -18.08
C TYR A 429 12.40 11.20 -17.65
N ASP A 430 12.79 12.21 -18.45
CA ASP A 430 13.80 13.18 -18.01
C ASP A 430 13.38 13.75 -16.63
N PRO A 431 14.28 13.76 -15.63
CA PRO A 431 13.91 14.14 -14.26
C PRO A 431 13.36 15.55 -14.12
N GLU A 432 13.92 16.51 -14.87
CA GLU A 432 13.47 17.90 -14.84
C GLU A 432 12.11 18.02 -15.53
N TRP A 433 11.96 17.42 -16.72
CA TRP A 433 10.70 17.46 -17.47
C TRP A 433 9.54 16.80 -16.74
N THR A 434 9.82 15.68 -16.05
CA THR A 434 8.87 14.97 -15.19
C THR A 434 8.45 15.85 -14.03
N ARG A 435 9.43 16.44 -13.32
CA ARG A 435 9.19 17.31 -12.16
C ARG A 435 8.41 18.56 -12.53
N TRP A 436 8.79 19.24 -13.61
CA TRP A 436 8.14 20.47 -14.07
C TRP A 436 6.65 20.25 -14.35
N ARG A 437 6.31 19.21 -15.11
CA ARG A 437 4.90 18.86 -15.39
C ARG A 437 4.14 18.48 -14.11
N ALA A 438 4.74 17.66 -13.24
CA ALA A 438 4.14 17.27 -11.97
C ALA A 438 3.89 18.49 -11.04
N ASP A 439 4.79 19.48 -11.05
CA ASP A 439 4.62 20.75 -10.31
C ASP A 439 3.46 21.59 -10.85
N LYS A 440 3.27 21.64 -12.18
CA LYS A 440 2.10 22.32 -12.74
C LYS A 440 0.79 21.65 -12.32
N ILE A 441 0.70 20.32 -12.35
CA ILE A 441 -0.49 19.60 -11.86
C ILE A 441 -0.67 19.82 -10.36
N THR A 442 0.41 19.86 -9.59
CA THR A 442 0.39 20.17 -8.15
C THR A 442 -0.18 21.58 -7.87
N ASP A 443 0.12 22.58 -8.71
CA ASP A 443 -0.51 23.89 -8.57
C ASP A 443 -2.01 23.87 -8.89
N VAL A 444 -2.44 23.08 -9.88
CA VAL A 444 -3.87 22.86 -10.14
C VAL A 444 -4.55 22.23 -8.93
N MET A 445 -3.93 21.21 -8.32
CA MET A 445 -4.45 20.57 -7.10
C MET A 445 -4.56 21.55 -5.93
N ARG A 446 -3.56 22.43 -5.72
CA ARG A 446 -3.62 23.52 -4.73
C ARG A 446 -4.84 24.40 -4.96
N ARG A 447 -5.04 24.87 -6.19
CA ARG A 447 -6.17 25.76 -6.55
C ARG A 447 -7.51 25.06 -6.40
N LEU A 448 -7.58 23.76 -6.69
CA LEU A 448 -8.77 22.93 -6.51
C LEU A 448 -9.15 22.83 -5.02
N PHE A 449 -8.17 22.56 -4.16
CA PHE A 449 -8.33 22.56 -2.71
C PHE A 449 -8.81 23.93 -2.21
N GLU A 450 -8.14 25.02 -2.60
CA GLU A 450 -8.53 26.39 -2.22
C GLU A 450 -9.96 26.71 -2.66
N THR A 451 -10.33 26.33 -3.89
CA THR A 451 -11.68 26.54 -4.43
C THR A 451 -12.73 25.77 -3.64
N LEU A 452 -12.48 24.49 -3.34
CA LEU A 452 -13.36 23.69 -2.50
C LEU A 452 -13.55 24.34 -1.13
N LYS A 453 -12.44 24.70 -0.45
CA LYS A 453 -12.47 25.26 0.90
C LYS A 453 -13.11 26.65 0.97
N GLN A 454 -12.95 27.48 -0.05
CA GLN A 454 -13.61 28.78 -0.14
C GLN A 454 -15.14 28.65 -0.23
N ARG A 455 -15.63 27.62 -0.93
CA ARG A 455 -17.08 27.38 -1.04
C ARG A 455 -17.62 26.58 0.13
N ARG A 456 -16.84 25.62 0.63
CA ARG A 456 -17.23 24.60 1.62
C ARG A 456 -16.05 24.25 2.53
N PRO A 457 -15.79 25.05 3.58
CA PRO A 457 -14.66 24.85 4.48
C PRO A 457 -14.62 23.44 5.12
N ASP A 458 -15.80 22.92 5.48
CA ASP A 458 -15.93 21.61 6.16
C ASP A 458 -15.88 20.41 5.20
N ALA A 459 -15.93 20.61 3.88
CA ALA A 459 -15.91 19.51 2.93
C ALA A 459 -14.47 19.01 2.74
N ILE A 460 -14.24 17.71 2.88
CA ILE A 460 -12.89 17.14 2.73
C ILE A 460 -12.43 17.10 1.27
N MET A 461 -11.14 17.34 1.05
CA MET A 461 -10.48 17.05 -0.22
C MET A 461 -9.91 15.63 -0.21
N SER A 462 -10.58 14.71 -0.92
CA SER A 462 -10.21 13.30 -1.03
C SER A 462 -9.46 13.03 -2.34
N VAL A 463 -8.49 12.11 -2.31
CA VAL A 463 -7.79 11.64 -3.51
C VAL A 463 -7.76 10.12 -3.51
N SER A 464 -8.09 9.50 -4.64
CA SER A 464 -8.01 8.05 -4.83
C SER A 464 -6.99 7.69 -5.92
N PRO A 465 -5.68 7.66 -5.63
CA PRO A 465 -4.65 7.46 -6.65
C PRO A 465 -4.16 6.01 -6.72
N ASN A 466 -3.42 5.70 -7.78
CA ASN A 466 -2.52 4.55 -7.82
C ASN A 466 -1.39 4.65 -6.75
N PRO A 467 -0.68 3.55 -6.44
CA PRO A 467 0.53 3.62 -5.60
C PRO A 467 1.55 4.65 -6.10
N HIS A 468 2.21 5.33 -5.16
CA HIS A 468 3.01 6.55 -5.39
C HIS A 468 3.92 6.47 -6.61
N GLU A 469 4.74 5.42 -6.69
CA GLU A 469 5.75 5.30 -7.74
C GLU A 469 5.12 5.20 -9.13
N PHE A 470 4.04 4.44 -9.26
CA PHE A 470 3.31 4.32 -10.51
C PHE A 470 2.57 5.63 -10.84
N ALA A 471 1.87 6.22 -9.86
CA ALA A 471 1.15 7.49 -10.03
C ALA A 471 2.09 8.61 -10.51
N TYR A 472 3.26 8.76 -9.89
CA TYR A 472 4.25 9.77 -10.27
C TYR A 472 4.91 9.46 -11.61
N LYS A 473 5.51 8.26 -11.77
CA LYS A 473 6.29 7.94 -12.97
C LYS A 473 5.43 7.83 -14.22
N GLN A 474 4.23 7.24 -14.12
CA GLN A 474 3.40 6.95 -15.28
C GLN A 474 2.37 8.05 -15.55
N PHE A 475 1.93 8.79 -14.53
CA PHE A 475 0.85 9.78 -14.65
C PHE A 475 1.19 11.17 -14.10
N LEU A 476 2.45 11.43 -13.73
CA LEU A 476 2.90 12.73 -13.21
C LEU A 476 2.09 13.20 -11.98
N GLN A 477 1.41 12.25 -11.30
CA GLN A 477 0.51 12.50 -10.20
C GLN A 477 1.28 12.38 -8.88
N ASP A 478 1.77 13.52 -8.38
CA ASP A 478 2.61 13.62 -7.18
C ASP A 478 1.79 13.78 -5.90
N TRP A 479 0.98 12.77 -5.58
CA TRP A 479 0.10 12.85 -4.42
C TRP A 479 0.86 12.91 -3.09
N ASP A 480 2.10 12.42 -3.00
CA ASP A 480 2.91 12.50 -1.77
C ASP A 480 3.22 13.97 -1.44
N THR A 481 3.62 14.77 -2.44
CA THR A 481 3.76 16.22 -2.29
C THR A 481 2.44 16.89 -1.94
N TRP A 482 1.31 16.45 -2.51
CA TRP A 482 0.00 17.04 -2.21
C TRP A 482 -0.42 16.82 -0.75
N VAL A 483 -0.19 15.61 -0.24
CA VAL A 483 -0.37 15.27 1.18
C VAL A 483 0.56 16.11 2.05
N GLY A 484 1.86 16.16 1.72
CA GLY A 484 2.85 16.92 2.50
C GLY A 484 2.61 18.43 2.54
N ARG A 485 1.93 18.98 1.53
CA ARG A 485 1.53 20.40 1.46
C ARG A 485 0.14 20.68 2.04
N GLY A 486 -0.60 19.65 2.49
CA GLY A 486 -1.92 19.80 3.09
C GLY A 486 -3.06 20.04 2.10
N TYR A 487 -2.90 19.66 0.83
CA TYR A 487 -3.97 19.77 -0.19
C TYR A 487 -4.90 18.55 -0.20
N VAL A 488 -4.55 17.50 0.54
CA VAL A 488 -5.29 16.24 0.64
C VAL A 488 -5.59 15.97 2.09
N GLU A 489 -6.85 15.69 2.38
CA GLU A 489 -7.39 15.46 3.72
C GLU A 489 -7.85 14.01 3.91
N GLU A 490 -8.11 13.29 2.83
CA GLU A 490 -8.39 11.86 2.82
C GLU A 490 -7.69 11.22 1.63
N LEU A 491 -6.96 10.13 1.85
CA LEU A 491 -6.25 9.41 0.80
C LEU A 491 -6.76 7.97 0.71
N ILE A 492 -7.14 7.51 -0.47
CA ILE A 492 -7.61 6.14 -0.70
C ILE A 492 -6.77 5.48 -1.78
N ILE A 493 -5.69 4.81 -1.39
CA ILE A 493 -4.75 4.23 -2.36
C ILE A 493 -5.39 3.02 -3.02
N GLN A 494 -5.48 3.00 -4.35
CA GLN A 494 -6.05 1.91 -5.13
C GLN A 494 -5.11 0.71 -5.18
N LEU A 495 -5.28 -0.23 -4.25
CA LEU A 495 -4.47 -1.46 -4.18
C LEU A 495 -5.22 -2.64 -4.78
N TYR A 496 -5.51 -2.56 -6.07
CA TYR A 496 -6.19 -3.61 -6.83
C TYR A 496 -5.20 -4.72 -7.20
N ARG A 497 -4.86 -5.54 -6.20
CA ARG A 497 -3.93 -6.68 -6.32
C ARG A 497 -4.68 -7.97 -6.00
N SER A 498 -4.37 -9.02 -6.76
CA SER A 498 -4.85 -10.39 -6.55
C SER A 498 -3.86 -11.25 -5.75
N ASP A 499 -2.79 -10.65 -5.24
CA ASP A 499 -1.73 -11.30 -4.48
C ASP A 499 -1.52 -10.54 -3.17
N LEU A 500 -1.48 -11.28 -2.05
CA LEU A 500 -1.31 -10.71 -0.72
C LEU A 500 0.05 -10.08 -0.53
N GLY A 501 1.10 -10.66 -1.13
CA GLY A 501 2.44 -10.14 -0.99
C GLY A 501 2.57 -8.72 -1.54
N ARG A 502 2.12 -8.51 -2.78
CA ARG A 502 2.10 -7.20 -3.42
C ARG A 502 1.12 -6.26 -2.75
N PHE A 503 -0.06 -6.74 -2.34
CA PHE A 503 -1.03 -5.93 -1.60
C PHE A 503 -0.43 -5.35 -0.31
N VAL A 504 0.25 -6.20 0.48
CA VAL A 504 0.93 -5.80 1.72
C VAL A 504 2.16 -4.93 1.44
N TRP A 505 2.96 -5.28 0.44
CA TRP A 505 4.18 -4.56 0.08
C TRP A 505 3.89 -3.10 -0.28
N GLU A 506 2.84 -2.83 -1.07
CA GLU A 506 2.45 -1.47 -1.46
C GLU A 506 2.06 -0.62 -0.23
N MET A 507 1.36 -1.22 0.75
CA MET A 507 1.05 -0.57 2.04
C MET A 507 2.32 -0.28 2.86
N GLY A 508 3.35 -1.11 2.71
CA GLY A 508 4.63 -0.96 3.40
C GLY A 508 5.49 0.19 2.87
N ARG A 509 5.19 0.77 1.71
CA ARG A 509 6.04 1.80 1.06
C ARG A 509 6.06 3.11 1.87
N ALA A 510 7.20 3.80 1.84
CA ALA A 510 7.43 4.99 2.66
C ALA A 510 6.39 6.11 2.46
N PRO A 511 5.96 6.47 1.23
CA PRO A 511 4.89 7.46 1.02
C PRO A 511 3.55 7.05 1.66
N ALA A 512 3.14 5.80 1.48
CA ALA A 512 1.90 5.29 2.07
C ALA A 512 1.95 5.30 3.61
N GLN A 513 3.09 4.94 4.19
CA GLN A 513 3.29 5.02 5.65
C GLN A 513 3.33 6.47 6.15
N ALA A 514 3.91 7.40 5.39
CA ALA A 514 3.97 8.82 5.75
C ALA A 514 2.57 9.43 5.74
N ALA A 515 1.80 9.22 4.66
CA ALA A 515 0.42 9.68 4.55
C ALA A 515 -0.45 9.16 5.69
N ARG A 516 -0.38 7.85 6.01
CA ARG A 516 -1.16 7.23 7.09
C ARG A 516 -0.86 7.80 8.49
N ARG A 517 0.34 8.34 8.71
CA ARG A 517 0.68 9.03 9.97
C ARG A 517 0.18 10.48 10.03
N HIS A 518 -0.17 11.06 8.89
CA HIS A 518 -0.52 12.47 8.76
C HIS A 518 -2.02 12.71 8.61
N ILE A 519 -2.68 11.94 7.73
CA ILE A 519 -4.10 12.08 7.38
C ILE A 519 -4.80 10.71 7.37
N PRO A 520 -6.14 10.66 7.47
CA PRO A 520 -6.90 9.44 7.20
C PRO A 520 -6.55 8.84 5.84
N THR A 521 -5.76 7.76 5.87
CA THR A 521 -5.35 7.01 4.69
C THR A 521 -6.01 5.64 4.72
N ALA A 522 -6.86 5.35 3.74
CA ALA A 522 -7.54 4.09 3.51
C ALA A 522 -7.02 3.38 2.26
N ILE A 523 -7.46 2.13 2.07
CA ILE A 523 -7.12 1.33 0.90
C ILE A 523 -8.37 1.08 0.05
N GLY A 524 -8.25 1.35 -1.26
CA GLY A 524 -9.20 0.92 -2.27
C GLY A 524 -9.02 -0.58 -2.54
N VAL A 525 -10.07 -1.37 -2.27
CA VAL A 525 -10.12 -2.81 -2.50
C VAL A 525 -11.00 -3.09 -3.72
N LEU A 526 -10.49 -3.87 -4.66
CA LEU A 526 -11.27 -4.32 -5.81
C LEU A 526 -12.19 -5.46 -5.37
N SER A 527 -13.49 -5.20 -5.25
CA SER A 527 -14.49 -6.24 -4.90
C SER A 527 -14.95 -7.06 -6.11
N GLY A 528 -14.42 -6.76 -7.30
CA GLY A 528 -14.64 -7.49 -8.54
C GLY A 528 -14.96 -6.57 -9.73
N LEU A 529 -15.02 -7.17 -10.92
CA LEU A 529 -15.46 -6.57 -12.18
C LEU A 529 -16.50 -7.49 -12.83
N ARG A 530 -17.25 -7.01 -13.84
CA ARG A 530 -18.39 -7.71 -14.46
C ARG A 530 -18.12 -9.19 -14.78
N GLU A 531 -16.92 -9.48 -15.31
CA GLU A 531 -16.51 -10.83 -15.73
C GLU A 531 -15.39 -11.42 -14.85
N ARG A 532 -15.05 -10.75 -13.75
CA ARG A 532 -13.98 -11.14 -12.83
C ARG A 532 -14.43 -10.88 -11.39
N PRO A 533 -15.38 -11.67 -10.86
CA PRO A 533 -15.81 -11.54 -9.47
C PRO A 533 -14.67 -11.88 -8.51
N VAL A 534 -14.78 -11.37 -7.28
CA VAL A 534 -13.80 -11.61 -6.20
C VAL A 534 -14.52 -12.22 -5.00
N SER A 535 -13.97 -13.30 -4.45
CA SER A 535 -14.55 -14.01 -3.30
C SER A 535 -14.51 -13.17 -2.03
N MET A 536 -15.47 -13.40 -1.11
CA MET A 536 -15.47 -12.71 0.18
C MET A 536 -14.30 -13.11 1.06
N ASP A 537 -13.80 -14.36 0.96
CA ASP A 537 -12.61 -14.79 1.72
C ASP A 537 -11.40 -13.89 1.40
N TRP A 538 -11.17 -13.61 0.11
CA TRP A 538 -10.08 -12.72 -0.29
C TRP A 538 -10.30 -11.28 0.17
N ILE A 539 -11.53 -10.77 0.04
CA ILE A 539 -11.89 -9.44 0.55
C ILE A 539 -11.68 -9.36 2.07
N GLN A 540 -12.04 -10.41 2.81
CA GLN A 540 -11.87 -10.48 4.26
C GLN A 540 -10.38 -10.46 4.64
N ASP A 541 -9.53 -11.20 3.94
CA ASP A 541 -8.08 -11.18 4.13
C ASP A 541 -7.49 -9.79 3.85
N GLN A 542 -7.93 -9.11 2.79
CA GLN A 542 -7.50 -7.76 2.48
C GLN A 542 -7.90 -6.77 3.59
N VAL A 543 -9.16 -6.78 4.03
CA VAL A 543 -9.64 -5.89 5.12
C VAL A 543 -8.88 -6.19 6.43
N ALA A 544 -8.64 -7.47 6.71
CA ALA A 544 -7.86 -7.91 7.87
C ALA A 544 -6.41 -7.38 7.82
N ALA A 545 -5.77 -7.44 6.65
CA ALA A 545 -4.42 -6.94 6.43
C ALA A 545 -4.33 -5.41 6.54
N VAL A 546 -5.33 -4.68 6.05
CA VAL A 546 -5.45 -3.22 6.17
C VAL A 546 -5.57 -2.81 7.65
N ARG A 547 -6.44 -3.48 8.41
CA ARG A 547 -6.61 -3.24 9.86
C ARG A 547 -5.35 -3.57 10.66
N ASP A 548 -4.68 -4.68 10.35
CA ASP A 548 -3.42 -5.06 11.03
C ASP A 548 -2.32 -4.01 10.87
N ARG A 549 -2.33 -3.26 9.76
CA ARG A 549 -1.40 -2.18 9.46
C ARG A 549 -1.91 -0.80 9.85
N SER A 550 -3.04 -0.73 10.57
CA SER A 550 -3.61 0.48 11.15
C SER A 550 -3.88 1.58 10.11
N TYR A 551 -4.36 1.20 8.93
CA TYR A 551 -4.95 2.13 7.97
C TYR A 551 -6.33 2.59 8.46
N ALA A 552 -6.77 3.75 7.99
CA ALA A 552 -7.99 4.42 8.43
C ALA A 552 -9.28 3.70 7.99
N GLY A 553 -9.19 2.74 7.07
CA GLY A 553 -10.32 1.92 6.62
C GLY A 553 -10.14 1.40 5.20
N VAL A 554 -11.27 1.02 4.59
CA VAL A 554 -11.35 0.48 3.23
C VAL A 554 -12.47 1.14 2.43
N SER A 555 -12.27 1.22 1.12
CA SER A 555 -13.33 1.56 0.18
C SER A 555 -13.37 0.51 -0.93
N PHE A 556 -14.56 0.07 -1.34
CA PHE A 556 -14.71 -0.98 -2.34
C PHE A 556 -15.05 -0.41 -3.70
N PHE A 557 -14.24 -0.76 -4.69
CA PHE A 557 -14.53 -0.54 -6.10
C PHE A 557 -15.19 -1.80 -6.65
N PHE A 558 -16.51 -1.83 -6.87
CA PHE A 558 -17.52 -0.77 -6.67
C PHE A 558 -18.87 -1.42 -6.27
N TYR A 559 -19.94 -0.63 -6.14
CA TYR A 559 -21.23 -1.09 -5.58
C TYR A 559 -21.74 -2.42 -6.13
N GLU A 560 -21.75 -2.64 -7.45
CA GLU A 560 -22.27 -3.88 -8.03
C GLU A 560 -21.41 -5.09 -7.69
N SER A 561 -20.08 -4.95 -7.67
CA SER A 561 -19.17 -6.06 -7.41
C SER A 561 -19.18 -6.54 -5.96
N LEU A 562 -19.75 -5.76 -5.04
CA LEU A 562 -20.11 -6.24 -3.70
C LEU A 562 -21.10 -7.42 -3.75
N TRP A 563 -21.88 -7.55 -4.82
CA TRP A 563 -22.93 -8.56 -4.97
C TRP A 563 -22.61 -9.65 -6.00
N TRP A 564 -21.62 -9.43 -6.86
CA TRP A 564 -21.22 -10.40 -7.89
C TRP A 564 -20.35 -11.52 -7.32
N SER A 565 -20.69 -12.75 -7.67
CA SER A 565 -19.90 -13.95 -7.37
C SER A 565 -20.40 -15.12 -8.22
N ASP A 566 -19.50 -16.02 -8.57
CA ASP A 566 -19.83 -17.28 -9.24
C ASP A 566 -20.14 -18.40 -8.22
N THR A 567 -19.74 -18.21 -6.95
CA THR A 567 -19.75 -19.26 -5.92
C THR A 567 -20.54 -18.89 -4.67
N GLU A 568 -20.88 -17.61 -4.47
CA GLU A 568 -21.57 -17.11 -3.28
C GLU A 568 -22.90 -16.45 -3.66
N THR A 569 -23.95 -16.69 -2.89
CA THR A 569 -25.20 -15.96 -3.05
C THR A 569 -25.07 -14.53 -2.51
N ARG A 570 -25.98 -13.64 -2.94
CA ARG A 570 -26.04 -12.27 -2.44
C ARG A 570 -26.20 -12.22 -0.92
N GLU A 571 -27.00 -13.11 -0.34
CA GLU A 571 -27.24 -13.20 1.11
C GLU A 571 -25.97 -13.61 1.85
N GLN A 572 -25.20 -14.58 1.31
CA GLN A 572 -23.92 -14.98 1.88
C GLN A 572 -22.94 -13.80 1.88
N ARG A 573 -22.84 -13.06 0.77
CA ARG A 573 -21.97 -11.88 0.70
C ARG A 573 -22.41 -10.77 1.67
N GLN A 574 -23.71 -10.52 1.79
CA GLN A 574 -24.25 -9.59 2.78
C GLN A 574 -23.91 -10.01 4.22
N GLN A 575 -23.99 -11.31 4.52
CA GLN A 575 -23.60 -11.83 5.83
C GLN A 575 -22.10 -11.65 6.09
N SER A 576 -21.24 -11.93 5.11
CA SER A 576 -19.79 -11.71 5.21
C SER A 576 -19.43 -10.24 5.40
N LEU A 577 -20.11 -9.33 4.69
CA LEU A 577 -19.94 -7.87 4.89
C LEU A 577 -20.44 -7.41 6.26
N HIS A 578 -21.55 -7.96 6.75
CA HIS A 578 -22.03 -7.68 8.10
C HIS A 578 -21.04 -8.20 9.17
N GLN A 579 -20.40 -9.36 8.95
CA GLN A 579 -19.34 -9.86 9.83
C GLN A 579 -18.09 -8.97 9.80
N LEU A 580 -17.75 -8.39 8.64
CA LEU A 580 -16.66 -7.43 8.52
C LEU A 580 -16.96 -6.10 9.26
N PHE A 581 -18.23 -5.67 9.22
CA PHE A 581 -18.71 -4.42 9.80
C PHE A 581 -19.91 -4.64 10.73
N PRO A 582 -19.74 -5.32 11.88
CA PRO A 582 -20.88 -5.75 12.68
C PRO A 582 -21.52 -4.62 13.50
N ASN A 583 -20.82 -3.49 13.67
CA ASN A 583 -21.32 -2.32 14.40
C ASN A 583 -21.13 -1.06 13.54
N LYS A 584 -22.05 -0.09 13.64
CA LYS A 584 -21.89 1.23 13.04
C LYS A 584 -20.74 1.99 13.70
N VAL A 585 -19.84 2.55 12.90
CA VAL A 585 -18.76 3.43 13.35
C VAL A 585 -18.67 4.63 12.42
N PRO A 586 -18.32 5.82 12.92
CA PRO A 586 -18.10 6.98 12.06
C PRO A 586 -16.80 6.84 11.25
N ALA A 587 -16.74 7.50 10.10
CA ALA A 587 -15.47 7.75 9.44
C ALA A 587 -14.59 8.68 10.31
N PRO A 588 -13.25 8.57 10.23
CA PRO A 588 -12.34 9.51 10.88
C PRO A 588 -12.64 10.94 10.46
N ARG A 589 -12.47 11.88 11.40
CA ARG A 589 -12.51 13.33 11.11
C ARG A 589 -11.11 13.82 10.78
N VAL A 590 -11.02 14.85 9.94
CA VAL A 590 -9.78 15.54 9.57
C VAL A 590 -9.62 16.77 10.42
#